data_AF-A0A441TZB5-F1
#
_entry.id   AF-A0A441TZB5-F1
#
_cell.length_a   1.000
_cell.length_b   1.000
_cell.length_c   1.000
_cell.angle_alpha   90.00
_cell.angle_beta   90.00
_cell.angle_gamma   90.00
#
_symmetry.space_group_name_H-M   'P 1'
#
loop_
_entity.id
_entity.type
_entity.pdbx_description
1 polymer ?
#
loop_
_entity_poly.entity_id
_entity_poly.type
_entity_poly.pdbx_seq_one_letter_code
_entity_poly.pdbx_strand_id
1 'polypeptide(L)'
;VLDGVLDPTRTIQIGIRGAAEYFWEFSYKSGMTVIHGEDIPSIGIPAIIEKALQVVGDGPTYLSFDIDSLDPAFAPGTGTPEVGGLSTREVLEFLRGLKGIDLVGGDVVEVAPQYDATTNT
;
A
#
# COMPACT_ATOMS: atom_id res chain seq x y z
N VAL A 1 -0.98 -14.94 -7.13
CA VAL A 1 -1.86 -14.86 -8.32
C VAL A 1 -1.56 -15.98 -9.30
N LEU A 2 -0.36 -16.04 -9.89
CA LEU A 2 -0.01 -17.07 -10.88
C LEU A 2 -0.12 -18.50 -10.32
N ASP A 3 0.29 -18.71 -9.07
CA ASP A 3 0.17 -20.01 -8.39
C ASP A 3 -1.23 -20.28 -7.81
N GLY A 4 -2.23 -19.45 -8.13
CA GLY A 4 -3.61 -19.62 -7.67
C GLY A 4 -3.88 -19.30 -6.19
N VAL A 5 -2.87 -18.84 -5.46
CA VAL A 5 -2.97 -18.55 -4.01
C VAL A 5 -3.55 -17.18 -3.64
N LEU A 6 -3.76 -16.30 -4.62
CA LEU A 6 -4.32 -14.97 -4.42
C LEU A 6 -5.34 -14.67 -5.52
N ASP A 7 -6.54 -14.25 -5.11
CA ASP A 7 -7.58 -13.74 -6.02
C ASP A 7 -7.24 -12.29 -6.41
N PRO A 8 -6.87 -12.03 -7.68
CA PRO A 8 -6.48 -10.69 -8.10
C PRO A 8 -7.65 -9.70 -8.05
N THR A 9 -8.90 -10.15 -8.18
CA THR A 9 -10.08 -9.26 -8.15
C THR A 9 -10.42 -8.78 -6.74
N ARG A 10 -9.88 -9.46 -5.71
CA ARG A 10 -9.93 -9.06 -4.30
C ARG A 10 -8.61 -8.44 -3.82
N THR A 11 -7.77 -7.98 -4.75
CA THR A 11 -6.47 -7.36 -4.45
C THR A 11 -6.50 -5.89 -4.83
N ILE A 12 -6.03 -5.05 -3.90
CA ILE A 12 -5.86 -3.61 -4.10
C ILE A 12 -4.44 -3.16 -3.73
N GLN A 13 -3.82 -2.36 -4.59
CA GLN A 13 -2.52 -1.73 -4.37
C GLN A 13 -2.72 -0.23 -4.23
N ILE A 14 -2.15 0.39 -3.20
CA ILE A 14 -2.40 1.80 -2.85
C ILE A 14 -1.06 2.50 -2.67
N GLY A 15 -0.88 3.66 -3.31
CA GLY A 15 0.33 4.48 -3.17
C GLY A 15 1.42 4.17 -4.19
N ILE A 16 1.10 3.39 -5.23
CA ILE A 16 2.00 3.09 -6.35
C ILE A 16 2.39 4.40 -7.04
N ARG A 17 3.69 4.63 -7.21
CA ARG A 17 4.25 5.85 -7.81
C ARG A 17 5.64 5.60 -8.39
N GLY A 18 6.25 6.65 -8.95
CA GLY A 18 7.59 6.61 -9.53
C GLY A 18 7.61 6.25 -11.01
N ALA A 19 8.81 6.22 -11.61
CA ALA A 19 8.99 6.07 -13.07
C ALA A 19 8.84 4.63 -13.59
N ALA A 20 8.32 3.72 -12.77
CA ALA A 20 8.31 2.28 -12.98
C ALA A 20 6.98 1.76 -13.55
N GLU A 21 6.24 2.59 -14.28
CA GLU A 21 4.84 2.34 -14.68
C GLU A 21 4.63 1.04 -15.46
N TYR A 22 5.64 0.62 -16.24
CA TYR A 22 5.59 -0.63 -17.01
C TYR A 22 5.49 -1.90 -16.15
N PHE A 23 5.86 -1.85 -14.87
CA PHE A 23 5.71 -2.99 -13.95
C PHE A 23 4.24 -3.25 -13.56
N TRP A 24 3.37 -2.24 -13.64
CA TRP A 24 1.99 -2.32 -13.16
C TRP A 24 1.02 -2.90 -14.19
N GLU A 25 1.46 -3.08 -15.44
CA GLU A 25 0.64 -3.67 -16.51
C GLU A 25 0.07 -5.04 -16.11
N PHE A 26 0.85 -5.82 -15.37
CA PHE A 26 0.41 -7.11 -14.85
C PHE A 26 -0.75 -6.98 -13.86
N SER A 27 -0.72 -5.99 -12.97
CA SER A 27 -1.78 -5.76 -11.99
C SER A 27 -3.12 -5.52 -12.68
N TYR A 28 -3.12 -4.61 -13.66
CA TYR A 28 -4.31 -4.31 -14.46
C TYR A 28 -4.80 -5.51 -15.25
N LYS A 29 -3.90 -6.21 -15.96
CA LYS A 29 -4.25 -7.40 -16.75
C LYS A 29 -4.79 -8.55 -15.90
N SER A 30 -4.35 -8.64 -14.64
CA SER A 30 -4.81 -9.66 -13.70
C SER A 30 -6.16 -9.30 -13.05
N GLY A 31 -6.62 -8.04 -13.15
CA GLY A 31 -7.87 -7.57 -12.55
C GLY A 31 -7.71 -6.95 -11.16
N MET A 32 -6.47 -6.63 -10.74
CA MET A 32 -6.23 -5.91 -9.49
C MET A 32 -6.69 -4.47 -9.58
N THR A 33 -7.07 -3.90 -8.43
CA THR A 33 -7.29 -2.45 -8.31
C THR A 33 -5.96 -1.78 -7.95
N VAL A 34 -5.59 -0.73 -8.66
CA VAL A 34 -4.41 0.08 -8.36
C VAL A 34 -4.85 1.53 -8.11
N ILE A 35 -4.35 2.12 -7.04
CA ILE A 35 -4.52 3.54 -6.71
C ILE A 35 -3.13 4.16 -6.69
N HIS A 36 -2.92 5.06 -7.64
CA HIS A 36 -1.69 5.79 -7.80
C HIS A 36 -1.52 6.86 -6.71
N GLY A 37 -0.28 7.08 -6.27
CA GLY A 37 0.03 8.04 -5.21
C GLY A 37 -0.40 9.47 -5.55
N GLU A 38 -0.25 9.87 -6.81
CA GLU A 38 -0.67 11.19 -7.31
C GLU A 38 -2.18 11.44 -7.25
N ASP A 39 -2.99 10.38 -7.25
CA ASP A 39 -4.45 10.49 -7.20
C ASP A 39 -4.96 10.60 -5.76
N ILE A 40 -4.19 10.15 -4.77
CA ILE A 40 -4.60 10.06 -3.36
C ILE A 40 -5.11 11.39 -2.81
N PRO A 41 -4.44 12.54 -3.01
CA PRO A 41 -4.93 13.83 -2.51
C PRO A 41 -6.27 14.23 -3.11
N SER A 42 -6.56 13.84 -4.35
CA SER A 42 -7.80 14.17 -5.04
C SER A 42 -8.97 13.26 -4.63
N ILE A 43 -8.70 11.98 -4.40
CA ILE A 43 -9.69 10.98 -3.98
C ILE A 43 -10.01 11.13 -2.49
N GLY A 44 -8.97 11.31 -1.68
CA GLY A 44 -9.06 11.38 -0.22
C GLY A 44 -9.07 10.00 0.46
N ILE A 45 -8.42 9.92 1.62
CA ILE A 45 -8.23 8.69 2.39
C ILE A 45 -9.56 7.96 2.71
N PRO A 46 -10.65 8.63 3.15
CA PRO A 46 -11.90 7.94 3.45
C PRO A 46 -12.51 7.18 2.26
N ALA A 47 -12.45 7.78 1.06
CA ALA A 47 -12.99 7.15 -0.15
C ALA A 47 -12.10 5.98 -0.60
N ILE A 48 -10.78 6.07 -0.40
CA ILE A 48 -9.88 4.95 -0.68
C ILE A 48 -10.11 3.79 0.30
N ILE A 49 -10.34 4.07 1.59
CA ILE A 49 -10.73 3.05 2.57
C ILE A 49 -12.01 2.35 2.12
N GLU A 50 -13.05 3.10 1.76
CA GLU A 50 -14.30 2.53 1.26
C GLU A 50 -14.06 1.64 0.04
N LYS A 51 -13.26 2.11 -0.92
CA LYS A 51 -12.88 1.33 -2.10
C LYS A 51 -12.12 0.06 -1.74
N ALA A 52 -11.18 0.13 -0.79
CA ALA A 52 -10.42 -1.03 -0.34
C ALA A 52 -11.35 -2.08 0.29
N LEU A 53 -12.27 -1.66 1.18
CA LEU A 53 -13.27 -2.53 1.80
C LEU A 53 -14.18 -3.19 0.75
N GLN A 54 -14.61 -2.45 -0.27
CA GLN A 54 -15.41 -2.99 -1.37
C GLN A 54 -14.64 -4.03 -2.20
N VAL A 55 -13.35 -3.80 -2.48
CA VAL A 55 -12.52 -4.71 -3.28
C VAL A 55 -12.21 -5.99 -2.50
N VAL A 56 -11.78 -5.87 -1.23
CA VAL A 56 -11.42 -7.05 -0.44
C VAL A 56 -12.64 -7.85 0.01
N GLY A 57 -13.80 -7.20 0.21
CA GLY A 57 -15.04 -7.86 0.63
C GLY A 57 -14.95 -8.51 2.02
N ASP A 58 -15.82 -9.48 2.30
CA ASP A 58 -15.99 -10.07 3.64
C ASP A 58 -15.11 -11.29 3.94
N GLY A 59 -14.26 -11.72 3.01
CA GLY A 59 -13.44 -12.91 3.20
C GLY A 59 -12.08 -12.64 3.83
N PRO A 60 -11.29 -13.69 4.10
CA PRO A 60 -9.99 -13.57 4.74
C PRO A 60 -9.06 -12.67 3.92
N THR A 61 -8.44 -11.72 4.60
CA THR A 61 -7.63 -10.64 4.00
C THR A 61 -6.27 -10.60 4.66
N TYR A 62 -5.21 -10.41 3.87
CA TYR A 62 -3.84 -10.23 4.34
C TYR A 62 -3.37 -8.82 3.99
N LEU A 63 -2.73 -8.13 4.93
CA LEU A 63 -2.17 -6.79 4.72
C LEU A 63 -0.64 -6.87 4.62
N SER A 64 -0.09 -6.54 3.46
CA SER A 64 1.36 -6.31 3.32
C SER A 64 1.62 -4.80 3.30
N PHE A 65 2.50 -4.34 4.19
CA PHE A 65 2.84 -2.93 4.33
C PHE A 65 4.33 -2.70 4.05
N ASP A 66 4.61 -2.15 2.87
CA ASP A 66 5.94 -1.68 2.53
C ASP A 66 6.19 -0.29 3.13
N ILE A 67 7.29 -0.14 3.87
CA ILE A 67 7.64 1.13 4.52
C ILE A 67 7.91 2.23 3.49
N ASP A 68 8.32 1.88 2.26
CA ASP A 68 8.59 2.84 1.18
C ASP A 68 7.31 3.47 0.57
N SER A 69 6.13 3.01 1.00
CA SER A 69 4.86 3.69 0.72
C SER A 69 4.78 5.07 1.39
N LEU A 70 5.49 5.28 2.50
CA LEU A 70 5.63 6.58 3.16
C LEU A 70 6.55 7.51 2.36
N ASP A 71 6.32 8.81 2.50
CA ASP A 71 7.27 9.79 1.98
C ASP A 71 8.64 9.64 2.71
N PRO A 72 9.77 9.74 2.00
CA PRO A 72 11.11 9.68 2.61
C PRO A 72 11.36 10.74 3.69
N ALA A 73 10.56 11.81 3.75
CA ALA A 73 10.57 12.76 4.86
C ALA A 73 10.22 12.10 6.22
N PHE A 74 9.51 10.97 6.21
CA PHE A 74 9.10 10.23 7.40
C PHE A 74 9.82 8.89 7.54
N ALA A 75 10.12 8.21 6.44
CA ALA A 75 10.76 6.88 6.43
C ALA A 75 11.97 6.84 5.48
N PRO A 76 13.08 7.51 5.81
CA PRO A 76 14.27 7.52 4.95
C PRO A 76 14.99 6.15 4.92
N GLY A 77 14.80 5.30 5.92
CA GLY A 77 15.47 4.01 6.07
C GLY A 77 14.85 2.89 5.22
N THR A 78 14.87 3.02 3.90
CA THR A 78 14.43 1.99 2.94
C THR A 78 15.38 1.88 1.75
N GLY A 79 15.34 0.77 1.01
CA GLY A 79 16.19 0.53 -0.16
C GLY A 79 15.81 1.35 -1.40
N THR A 80 14.53 1.69 -1.56
CA THR A 80 13.96 2.30 -2.77
C THR A 80 13.09 3.53 -2.46
N PRO A 81 13.66 4.60 -1.89
CA PRO A 81 12.88 5.78 -1.52
C PRO A 81 12.35 6.51 -2.76
N GLU A 82 11.04 6.78 -2.78
CA GLU A 82 10.36 7.55 -3.83
C GLU A 82 9.61 8.74 -3.24
N VAL A 83 9.85 9.95 -3.77
CA VAL A 83 9.24 11.19 -3.24
C VAL A 83 7.73 11.27 -3.50
N GLY A 84 7.02 12.09 -2.71
CA GLY A 84 5.57 12.28 -2.87
C GLY A 84 4.77 11.10 -2.32
N GLY A 85 5.27 10.46 -1.27
CA GLY A 85 4.62 9.33 -0.61
C GLY A 85 3.57 9.76 0.41
N LEU A 86 3.01 8.78 1.12
CA LEU A 86 2.03 9.01 2.17
C LEU A 86 2.68 9.67 3.39
N SER A 87 1.93 10.53 4.06
CA SER A 87 2.26 10.95 5.42
C SER A 87 1.93 9.87 6.44
N THR A 88 2.62 9.90 7.59
CA THR A 88 2.33 8.99 8.71
C THR A 88 0.89 9.09 9.21
N ARG A 89 0.27 10.27 9.09
CA ARG A 89 -1.14 10.49 9.47
C ARG A 89 -2.10 9.77 8.52
N GLU A 90 -1.85 9.81 7.22
CA GLU A 90 -2.66 9.14 6.22
C GLU A 90 -2.57 7.62 6.37
N VAL A 91 -1.38 7.08 6.60
CA VAL A 91 -1.19 5.65 6.90
C VAL A 91 -1.97 5.23 8.16
N LEU A 92 -1.89 6.00 9.25
CA LEU A 92 -2.65 5.70 10.46
C LEU A 92 -4.16 5.75 10.23
N GLU A 93 -4.63 6.65 9.38
CA GLU A 93 -6.05 6.73 9.00
C GLU A 93 -6.48 5.49 8.21
N PHE A 94 -5.67 5.07 7.22
CA PHE A 94 -5.87 3.82 6.48
C PHE A 94 -5.99 2.62 7.41
N LEU A 95 -4.97 2.39 8.25
CA LEU A 95 -4.92 1.23 9.14
C LEU A 95 -6.11 1.18 10.10
N ARG A 96 -6.55 2.33 10.62
CA ARG A 96 -7.75 2.42 11.47
C ARG A 96 -9.05 2.21 10.68
N GLY A 97 -9.08 2.64 9.42
CA GLY A 97 -10.19 2.46 8.49
C GLY A 97 -10.46 1.02 8.10
N LEU A 98 -9.45 0.15 8.21
CA LEU A 98 -9.58 -1.29 7.98
C LEU A 98 -10.37 -2.03 9.08
N LYS A 99 -10.90 -1.34 10.08
CA LYS A 99 -11.69 -1.95 11.14
C LYS A 99 -12.87 -2.75 10.58
N GLY A 100 -12.96 -4.03 10.94
CA GLY A 100 -14.07 -4.91 10.58
C GLY A 100 -13.76 -5.89 9.45
N ILE A 101 -12.61 -5.77 8.79
CA ILE A 101 -12.15 -6.80 7.85
C ILE A 101 -11.73 -8.08 8.59
N ASP A 102 -11.88 -9.23 7.94
CA ASP A 102 -11.34 -10.52 8.39
C ASP A 102 -9.83 -10.58 8.13
N LEU A 103 -9.05 -9.84 8.93
CA LEU A 103 -7.60 -9.79 8.80
C LEU A 103 -6.98 -11.08 9.36
N VAL A 104 -6.42 -11.92 8.49
CA VAL A 104 -5.82 -13.20 8.87
C VAL A 104 -4.31 -13.14 9.09
N GLY A 105 -3.68 -12.02 8.74
CA GLY A 105 -2.26 -11.78 8.92
C GLY A 105 -1.80 -10.49 8.28
N GLY A 106 -0.53 -10.16 8.50
CA GLY A 106 0.14 -9.08 7.79
C GLY A 106 1.63 -9.01 8.09
N ASP A 107 2.34 -8.22 7.28
CA ASP A 107 3.75 -7.94 7.42
C ASP A 107 4.06 -6.44 7.28
N VAL A 108 5.22 -6.07 7.80
CA VAL A 108 5.88 -4.78 7.56
C VAL A 108 7.24 -5.11 6.98
N VAL A 109 7.54 -4.59 5.79
CA VAL A 109 8.72 -4.98 4.99
C VAL A 109 9.58 -3.77 4.62
N GLU A 110 10.76 -4.06 4.04
CA GLU A 110 11.73 -3.11 3.47
C GLU A 110 12.35 -2.08 4.41
N VAL A 111 12.21 -2.25 5.73
CA VAL A 111 12.98 -1.46 6.71
C VAL A 111 14.48 -1.74 6.56
N ALA A 112 15.26 -0.70 6.29
CA ALA A 112 16.69 -0.76 6.03
C ALA A 112 17.46 0.15 7.01
N PRO A 113 17.79 -0.33 8.23
CA PRO A 113 18.43 0.48 9.27
C PRO A 113 19.75 1.14 8.84
N GLN A 114 20.47 0.52 7.91
CA GLN A 114 21.72 1.07 7.37
C GLN A 114 21.56 2.41 6.64
N TYR A 115 20.34 2.77 6.22
CA TYR A 115 20.05 4.03 5.53
C TYR A 115 19.45 5.10 6.46
N ASP A 116 19.21 4.80 7.73
CA ASP A 116 18.73 5.77 8.73
C ASP A 116 19.64 5.83 9.96
N ALA A 117 20.55 6.81 9.97
CA ALA A 117 21.47 7.04 11.08
C ALA A 117 20.78 7.43 12.41
N THR A 118 19.51 7.82 12.36
CA THR A 118 18.73 8.28 13.53
C THR A 118 17.83 7.20 14.10
N THR A 119 17.62 6.09 13.39
CA THR A 119 16.71 5.00 13.77
C THR A 119 15.26 5.45 14.02
N ASN A 120 14.82 6.49 13.31
CA ASN A 120 13.46 7.03 13.44
C ASN A 120 12.45 6.35 12.51
N THR A 121 12.92 5.71 11.44
CA THR A 121 12.11 4.90 10.52
C THR A 121 11.44 3.74 11.26
#